data_AF-A0A267WLW3-F1
#
_entry.id   AF-A0A267WLW3-F1
#
_cell.length_a   1.000
_cell.length_b   1.000
_cell.length_c   1.000
_cell.angle_alpha   90.00
_cell.angle_beta   90.00
_cell.angle_gamma   90.00
#
_symmetry.space_group_name_H-M   'P 1'
#
loop_
_entity.id
_entity.type
_entity.pdbx_description
1 polymer ?
#
loop_
_entity_poly.entity_id
_entity_poly.type
_entity_poly.pdbx_seq_one_letter_code
_entity_poly.pdbx_strand_id
1 'polypeptide(L)'
;MNQGILEGFEEYEHHYGTAGLQEAATMNLIKSFVDGKTLTPEATYICKSMLSIARNIDIQNSKGREISRNMTSLLTWFQELKAMYPEQPQLDPTLADFIADAKAGL
;
A
#
# COMPACT_ATOMS: atom_id res chain seq x y z
N MET A 1 -13.28 -12.77 -11.23
CA MET A 1 -12.20 -12.48 -10.28
C MET A 1 -12.71 -11.43 -9.32
N ASN A 2 -13.11 -11.82 -8.11
CA ASN A 2 -13.50 -10.85 -7.09
C ASN A 2 -12.25 -10.08 -6.67
N GLN A 3 -12.27 -8.75 -6.83
CA GLN A 3 -11.19 -7.88 -6.38
C GLN A 3 -11.14 -7.98 -4.85
N GLY A 4 -10.27 -8.86 -4.34
CA GLY A 4 -10.19 -9.22 -2.92
C GLY A 4 -10.23 -8.00 -2.03
N ILE A 5 -11.22 -7.98 -1.14
CA ILE A 5 -11.40 -6.99 -0.09
C ILE A 5 -10.13 -7.00 0.75
N LEU A 6 -9.54 -5.82 0.95
CA LEU A 6 -8.56 -5.64 2.01
C LEU A 6 -9.34 -5.55 3.31
N GLU A 7 -9.12 -6.51 4.21
CA GLU A 7 -9.74 -6.53 5.53
C GLU A 7 -9.48 -5.18 6.24
N GLY A 8 -10.53 -4.49 6.69
CA GLY A 8 -10.47 -3.14 7.29
C GLY A 8 -10.65 -1.96 6.31
N PHE A 9 -10.86 -2.23 5.01
CA PHE A 9 -11.09 -1.23 3.94
C PHE A 9 -12.48 -1.34 3.30
N GLU A 10 -13.43 -1.99 3.97
CA GLU A 10 -14.80 -2.22 3.49
C GLU A 10 -15.53 -0.90 3.19
N GLU A 11 -15.24 0.16 3.95
CA GLU A 11 -15.78 1.52 3.75
C GLU A 11 -15.31 2.20 2.45
N TYR A 12 -14.28 1.66 1.80
CA TYR A 12 -13.78 2.16 0.52
C TYR A 12 -14.43 1.44 -0.67
N GLU A 13 -15.36 0.52 -0.45
CA GLU A 13 -16.11 -0.10 -1.52
C GLU A 13 -17.10 0.90 -2.15
N HIS A 14 -17.06 1.04 -3.47
CA HIS A 14 -18.05 1.85 -4.18
C HIS A 14 -19.35 1.06 -4.31
N HIS A 15 -20.28 1.26 -3.36
CA HIS A 15 -21.59 0.62 -3.43
C HIS A 15 -22.40 1.04 -4.67
N TYR A 16 -22.11 2.22 -5.25
CA TYR A 16 -22.70 2.70 -6.51
C TYR A 16 -21.71 3.62 -7.25
N GLY A 17 -20.74 3.04 -7.96
CA GLY A 17 -19.81 3.81 -8.81
C GLY A 17 -18.58 3.01 -9.23
N THR A 18 -17.95 3.41 -10.34
CA THR A 18 -16.63 2.91 -10.72
C THR A 18 -15.56 3.75 -10.02
N ALA A 19 -14.57 3.09 -9.41
CA ALA A 19 -13.40 3.77 -8.87
C ALA A 19 -12.70 4.61 -9.96
N GLY A 20 -12.20 5.77 -9.57
CA GLY A 20 -11.37 6.59 -10.46
C GLY A 20 -10.04 5.91 -10.78
N LEU A 21 -9.34 6.41 -11.79
CA LEU A 21 -8.09 5.78 -12.27
C LEU A 21 -7.00 5.80 -11.19
N GLN A 22 -6.86 6.93 -10.49
CA GLN A 22 -5.85 7.06 -9.45
C GLN A 22 -6.22 6.22 -8.22
N GLU A 23 -7.49 6.23 -7.82
CA GLU A 23 -7.99 5.38 -6.73
C GLU A 23 -7.73 3.90 -7.01
N ALA A 24 -8.06 3.41 -8.20
CA ALA A 24 -7.84 2.02 -8.59
C ALA A 24 -6.34 1.66 -8.56
N ALA A 25 -5.48 2.54 -9.09
CA ALA A 25 -4.03 2.35 -9.06
C ALA A 25 -3.48 2.31 -7.63
N THR A 26 -3.92 3.24 -6.77
CA THR A 26 -3.50 3.28 -5.36
C THR A 26 -4.00 2.07 -4.58
N MET A 27 -5.21 1.60 -4.84
CA MET A 27 -5.74 0.37 -4.24
C MET A 27 -4.87 -0.85 -4.61
N ASN A 28 -4.53 -1.01 -5.89
CA ASN A 28 -3.66 -2.11 -6.33
C ASN A 28 -2.25 -2.01 -5.73
N LEU A 29 -1.70 -0.80 -5.63
CA LEU A 29 -0.42 -0.55 -4.97
C LEU A 29 -0.46 -0.97 -3.50
N ILE A 30 -1.49 -0.57 -2.76
CA ILE A 30 -1.66 -0.94 -1.34
C ILE A 30 -1.81 -2.45 -1.22
N LYS A 31 -2.68 -3.09 -2.01
CA LYS A 31 -2.86 -4.57 -2.00
C LYS A 31 -1.52 -5.29 -2.19
N SER A 32 -0.75 -4.90 -3.20
CA SER A 32 0.57 -5.50 -3.45
C SER A 32 1.56 -5.20 -2.33
N PHE A 33 1.51 -4.01 -1.74
CA PHE A 33 2.44 -3.63 -0.68
C PHE A 33 2.15 -4.39 0.61
N VAL A 34 0.88 -4.57 0.99
CA VAL A 34 0.51 -5.16 2.28
C VAL A 34 0.41 -6.69 2.23
N ASP A 35 0.52 -7.28 1.03
CA ASP A 35 0.54 -8.73 0.87
C ASP A 35 1.65 -9.37 1.72
N GLY A 36 1.27 -10.40 2.48
CA GLY A 36 2.13 -11.08 3.44
C GLY A 36 2.57 -10.26 4.67
N LYS A 37 1.99 -9.07 4.92
CA LYS A 37 2.35 -8.20 6.05
C LYS A 37 1.22 -8.08 7.06
N THR A 38 1.57 -8.12 8.35
CA THR A 38 0.67 -7.67 9.42
C THR A 38 0.83 -6.17 9.59
N LEU A 39 -0.21 -5.40 9.31
CA LEU A 39 -0.15 -3.95 9.41
C LEU A 39 -0.36 -3.47 10.85
N THR A 40 0.43 -2.49 11.25
CA THR A 40 0.13 -1.68 12.43
C THR A 40 -1.07 -0.75 12.18
N PRO A 41 -1.73 -0.24 13.22
CA PRO A 41 -2.79 0.76 13.08
C PRO A 41 -2.35 2.02 12.31
N GLU A 42 -1.11 2.48 12.52
CA GLU A 42 -0.54 3.64 11.83
C GLU A 42 -0.38 3.39 10.33
N ALA A 43 0.13 2.21 9.96
CA ALA A 43 0.24 1.80 8.56
C ALA A 43 -1.12 1.68 7.89
N THR A 44 -2.11 1.14 8.61
CA THR A 44 -3.51 1.07 8.14
C THR A 44 -4.07 2.47 7.88
N TYR A 45 -3.84 3.42 8.81
CA TYR A 45 -4.26 4.80 8.67
C TYR A 45 -3.62 5.50 7.45
N ILE A 46 -2.34 5.24 7.18
CA ILE A 46 -1.65 5.78 6.02
C ILE A 46 -2.22 5.22 4.71
N CYS A 47 -2.46 3.91 4.62
CA CYS A 47 -3.13 3.30 3.47
C CYS A 47 -4.52 3.93 3.22
N LYS A 48 -5.31 4.16 4.28
CA LYS A 48 -6.60 4.86 4.19
C LYS A 48 -6.46 6.30 3.70
N SER A 49 -5.44 7.01 4.18
CA SER A 49 -5.13 8.38 3.77
C SER A 49 -4.74 8.45 2.29
N MET A 50 -3.92 7.51 1.82
CA MET A 50 -3.53 7.39 0.41
C MET A 50 -4.75 7.21 -0.50
N LEU A 51 -5.69 6.33 -0.14
CA LEU A 51 -6.93 6.14 -0.92
C LEU A 51 -7.80 7.41 -0.95
N SER A 52 -7.91 8.12 0.16
CA SER A 52 -8.64 9.39 0.22
C SER A 52 -8.02 10.45 -0.69
N ILE A 53 -6.69 10.55 -0.72
CA ILE A 53 -5.97 11.46 -1.61
C ILE A 53 -6.16 11.07 -3.08
N ALA A 54 -6.09 9.77 -3.39
CA ALA A 54 -6.31 9.27 -4.74
C ALA A 54 -7.71 9.62 -5.28
N ARG A 55 -8.76 9.47 -4.45
CA ARG A 55 -10.12 9.94 -4.79
C ARG A 55 -10.17 11.44 -5.07
N ASN A 56 -9.49 12.25 -4.26
CA ASN A 56 -9.43 13.69 -4.46
C ASN A 56 -8.73 14.05 -5.78
N ILE A 57 -7.68 13.32 -6.15
CA ILE A 57 -7.00 13.47 -7.45
C ILE A 57 -7.97 13.19 -8.58
N ASP A 58 -8.70 12.07 -8.53
CA ASP A 58 -9.67 11.72 -9.58
C ASP A 58 -10.75 12.80 -9.73
N ILE A 59 -11.33 13.29 -8.62
CA ILE A 59 -12.36 14.35 -8.62
C ILE A 59 -11.81 15.69 -9.14
N GLN A 60 -10.56 16.03 -8.84
CA GLN A 60 -9.94 17.27 -9.31
C GLN A 60 -9.59 17.19 -10.79
N ASN A 61 -9.00 16.06 -11.20
CA ASN A 61 -8.61 15.80 -12.58
C ASN A 61 -9.84 15.80 -13.50
N SER A 62 -10.96 15.19 -13.08
CA SER A 62 -12.20 15.21 -13.86
C SER A 62 -12.79 16.61 -14.07
N LYS A 63 -12.38 17.58 -13.25
CA LYS A 63 -12.77 19.01 -13.34
C LYS A 63 -11.71 19.87 -14.01
N GLY A 64 -10.65 19.27 -14.58
CA GLY A 64 -9.52 19.97 -15.19
C GLY A 64 -8.71 20.81 -14.21
N ARG A 65 -8.74 20.47 -12.90
CA ARG A 65 -7.99 21.18 -11.87
C ARG A 65 -6.61 20.58 -11.68
N GLU A 66 -5.68 21.40 -11.20
CA GLU A 66 -4.34 20.99 -10.81
C GLU A 66 -4.38 19.94 -9.69
N ILE A 67 -3.47 18.96 -9.76
CA ILE A 67 -3.43 17.79 -8.85
C ILE A 67 -2.05 17.55 -8.22
N SER A 68 -1.01 18.30 -8.60
CA SER A 68 0.38 18.03 -8.21
C SER A 68 0.56 18.08 -6.70
N ARG A 69 -0.13 18.99 -5.98
CA ARG A 69 -0.09 19.00 -4.51
C ARG A 69 -0.57 17.68 -3.91
N ASN A 70 -1.70 17.16 -4.40
CA ASN A 70 -2.24 15.87 -3.93
C ASN A 70 -1.31 14.72 -4.34
N MET A 71 -0.76 14.74 -5.55
CA MET A 71 0.21 13.75 -6.00
C MET A 71 1.46 13.72 -5.12
N THR A 72 2.02 14.88 -4.78
CA THR A 72 3.14 14.98 -3.84
C THR A 72 2.78 14.36 -2.50
N SER A 73 1.62 14.71 -1.92
CA SER A 73 1.18 14.11 -0.65
C SER A 73 0.99 12.59 -0.75
N LEU A 74 0.43 12.08 -1.86
CA LEU A 74 0.27 10.64 -2.07
C LEU A 74 1.63 9.92 -2.09
N LEU A 75 2.61 10.47 -2.82
CA LEU A 75 3.96 9.91 -2.91
C LEU A 75 4.70 9.97 -1.57
N THR A 76 4.58 11.07 -0.83
CA THR A 76 5.16 11.18 0.52
C THR A 76 4.59 10.12 1.45
N TRP A 77 3.27 9.94 1.50
CA TRP A 77 2.67 8.91 2.35
C TRP A 77 3.09 7.49 1.97
N PHE A 78 3.27 7.22 0.68
CA PHE A 78 3.80 5.94 0.25
C PHE A 78 5.25 5.73 0.70
N GLN A 79 6.09 6.77 0.67
CA GLN A 79 7.46 6.70 1.18
C GLN A 79 7.51 6.43 2.69
N GLU A 80 6.67 7.12 3.47
CA GLU A 80 6.53 6.87 4.91
C GLU A 80 6.09 5.43 5.18
N LEU A 81 5.12 4.92 4.42
CA LEU A 81 4.68 3.53 4.53
C LEU A 81 5.82 2.54 4.23
N LYS A 82 6.63 2.80 3.19
CA LYS A 82 7.83 1.99 2.90
C LYS A 82 8.87 2.05 4.01
N ALA A 83 9.04 3.20 4.66
CA ALA A 83 9.98 3.36 5.77
C ALA A 83 9.58 2.54 7.01
N MET A 84 8.28 2.32 7.24
CA MET A 84 7.77 1.46 8.32
C MET A 84 7.99 -0.03 8.07
N TYR A 85 8.03 -0.45 6.80
CA TYR A 85 8.29 -1.84 6.42
C TYR A 85 9.48 -1.88 5.46
N PRO A 86 10.70 -1.66 5.97
CA PRO A 86 11.88 -1.76 5.13
C PRO A 86 11.94 -3.16 4.52
N GLU A 87 12.30 -3.24 3.24
CA GLU A 87 12.54 -4.54 2.63
C GLU A 87 13.64 -5.25 3.44
N GLN A 88 13.36 -6.48 3.88
CA GLN A 88 14.39 -7.26 4.53
C GLN A 88 15.55 -7.40 3.54
N PRO A 89 16.81 -7.21 3.98
CA PRO A 89 17.94 -7.55 3.16
C PRO A 89 17.75 -8.97 2.64
N GLN A 90 17.84 -9.17 1.33
CA GLN A 90 17.95 -10.52 0.80
C GLN A 90 19.20 -11.14 1.43
N LEU A 91 18.98 -12.06 2.36
CA LEU A 91 20.06 -12.86 2.91
C LEU A 91 20.68 -13.61 1.74
N ASP A 92 22.00 -13.51 1.62
CA ASP A 92 22.75 -14.39 0.74
C ASP A 92 22.32 -15.84 1.03
N PRO A 93 21.93 -16.63 0.01
CA PRO A 93 21.52 -18.01 0.20
C PRO A 93 22.51 -18.82 1.04
N THR A 94 23.81 -18.55 0.89
CA THR A 94 24.87 -19.21 1.66
C THR A 94 24.83 -18.84 3.15
N LEU A 95 24.43 -17.63 3.49
CA LEU A 95 24.26 -17.18 4.88
C LEU A 95 22.98 -17.75 5.50
N ALA A 96 21.92 -17.92 4.70
CA ALA A 96 20.68 -18.56 5.15
C ALA A 96 20.92 -20.04 5.52
N ASP A 97 21.65 -20.77 4.67
CA ASP A 97 22.04 -22.16 4.92
C ASP A 97 22.93 -22.27 6.17
N PHE A 98 23.89 -21.37 6.34
CA PHE A 98 24.78 -21.35 7.51
C PHE A 98 24.01 -21.13 8.83
N ILE A 99 23.00 -20.25 8.83
CA ILE A 99 22.15 -19.99 10.00
C ILE A 99 21.25 -21.21 10.29
N ALA A 100 20.77 -21.90 9.25
CA ALA A 100 19.95 -23.11 9.41
C ALA A 100 20.75 -24.26 10.02
N ASP A 101 21.96 -24.51 9.52
CA ASP A 101 22.87 -25.55 10.04
C ASP A 101 23.26 -25.27 11.49
N ALA A 102 23.56 -24.01 11.84
CA ALA A 102 23.89 -23.62 13.20
C ALA A 102 22.73 -23.82 14.19
N LYS A 103 21.47 -23.70 13.74
CA LYS A 103 20.28 -23.97 14.56
C LYS A 103 19.96 -25.46 14.68
N ALA A 104 20.31 -26.28 13.70
CA ALA A 104 20.07 -27.73 13.71
C ALA A 104 21.10 -28.50 14.57
N GLY A 105 22.24 -27.90 14.86
CA GLY A 105 23.30 -28.48 15.70
C GLY A 105 23.21 -28.16 17.21
N LEU A 106 22.15 -27.47 17.65
CA LEU A 106 21.80 -27.17 19.06
C LEU A 106 20.57 -27.97 19.48
#